data_AF-A0A965ZFA3-F1
#
_entry.id   AF-A0A965ZFA3-F1
#
_cell.length_a   1.000
_cell.length_b   1.000
_cell.length_c   1.000
_cell.angle_alpha   90.00
_cell.angle_beta   90.00
_cell.angle_gamma   90.00
#
_symmetry.space_group_name_H-M   'P 1'
#
loop_
_entity.id
_entity.type
_entity.pdbx_description
1 polymer ?
#
loop_
_entity_poly.entity_id
_entity_poly.type
_entity_poly.pdbx_seq_one_letter_code
_entity_poly.pdbx_strand_id
1 'polypeptide(L)' 'MANFIELLDKNDRNTLVNVDNITSIVIYKDPEEEVRIYLIGDQESYITVKESYEELKQKLQDWTKINLR' A
#
# COMPACT_ATOMS: atom_id res chain seq x y z
N MET A 1 4.47 17.52 -5.37
CA MET A 1 3.40 17.28 -4.39
C MET A 1 3.52 15.84 -3.97
N ALA A 2 3.52 15.54 -2.67
CA ALA A 2 3.59 14.16 -2.19
C ALA A 2 2.21 13.50 -2.36
N ASN A 3 2.17 12.33 -2.98
CA ASN A 3 0.93 11.61 -3.30
C ASN A 3 0.59 10.63 -2.17
N PHE A 4 -0.50 10.86 -1.43
CA PHE A 4 -0.87 9.99 -0.30
C PHE A 4 -2.13 9.18 -0.58
N ILE A 5 -2.09 7.89 -0.32
CA ILE A 5 -3.23 6.97 -0.31
C ILE A 5 -3.63 6.63 1.13
N GLU A 6 -4.92 6.64 1.43
CA GLU A 6 -5.46 6.16 2.72
C GLU A 6 -5.79 4.66 2.63
N LEU A 7 -5.23 3.91 3.57
CA LEU A 7 -5.38 2.45 3.70
C LEU A 7 -5.72 2.07 5.15
N LEU A 8 -6.30 0.89 5.35
CA LEU A 8 -6.56 0.36 6.69
C LEU A 8 -5.42 -0.58 7.09
N ASP A 9 -4.76 -0.29 8.22
CA ASP A 9 -3.77 -1.21 8.77
C ASP A 9 -4.46 -2.47 9.35
N LYS A 10 -3.65 -3.49 9.69
CA LYS A 10 -4.14 -4.73 10.32
C LYS A 10 -4.93 -4.54 11.62
N ASN A 11 -4.88 -3.36 12.25
CA ASN A 11 -5.55 -3.03 13.50
C ASN A 11 -6.75 -2.07 13.29
N ASP A 12 -7.27 -1.94 12.06
CA ASP A 12 -8.37 -1.05 11.71
C ASP A 12 -8.06 0.45 11.90
N ARG A 13 -6.79 0.85 11.76
CA ARG A 13 -6.38 2.25 11.83
C ARG A 13 -6.10 2.79 10.44
N ASN A 14 -6.68 3.96 10.14
CA ASN A 14 -6.36 4.68 8.92
C ASN A 14 -4.87 5.04 8.90
N THR A 15 -4.20 4.63 7.83
CA THR A 15 -2.80 4.89 7.57
C THR A 15 -2.68 5.61 6.23
N LEU A 16 -1.99 6.75 6.24
CA LEU A 16 -1.64 7.48 5.04
C LEU A 16 -0.29 6.99 4.54
N VAL A 17 -0.26 6.43 3.34
CA VAL A 17 0.95 5.96 2.68
C VAL A 17 1.30 6.91 1.56
N ASN A 18 2.53 7.45 1.57
CA ASN A 18 3.02 8.17 0.40
C ASN A 18 3.32 7.16 -0.72
N VAL A 19 2.56 7.22 -1.80
CA VAL A 19 2.67 6.36 -2.98
C VAL A 19 4.03 6.52 -3.64
N ASP A 20 4.58 7.74 -3.63
CA ASP A 20 5.91 8.02 -4.18
C ASP A 20 7.02 7.32 -3.39
N ASN A 21 6.73 6.93 -2.15
CA ASN A 21 7.63 6.16 -1.31
C ASN A 21 7.39 4.65 -1.40
N ILE A 22 6.42 4.12 -2.15
CA ILE A 22 6.22 2.66 -2.20
C ILE A 22 7.34 2.02 -3.03
N THR A 23 8.16 1.16 -2.42
CA THR A 23 9.19 0.38 -3.13
C THR A 23 8.63 -0.91 -3.70
N SER A 24 7.82 -1.62 -2.91
CA SER A 24 7.26 -2.90 -3.29
C SER A 24 6.01 -3.22 -2.48
N ILE A 25 5.14 -4.05 -3.07
CA ILE A 25 3.95 -4.59 -2.41
C ILE A 25 4.07 -6.10 -2.49
N VAL A 26 4.05 -6.77 -1.34
CA VAL A 26 4.23 -8.21 -1.22
C VAL A 26 2.98 -8.81 -0.57
N ILE A 27 2.52 -9.94 -1.12
CA ILE A 27 1.34 -10.66 -0.63
C ILE A 27 1.83 -12.00 -0.08
N TYR A 28 1.56 -12.25 1.19
CA TYR A 28 1.74 -13.55 1.83
C TYR A 28 0.38 -14.22 1.86
N LYS A 29 0.29 -15.51 1.50
CA LYS A 29 -0.99 -16.24 1.44
C LYS A 29 -1.16 -17.34 2.50
N ASP A 30 -0.19 -17.49 3.39
CA ASP A 30 -0.15 -18.58 4.37
C ASP A 30 0.18 -18.04 5.77
N PRO A 31 -0.64 -18.32 6.81
CA PRO A 31 -1.92 -19.04 6.82
C PRO A 31 -3.16 -18.18 6.42
N GLU A 32 -3.01 -16.86 6.31
CA GLU A 32 -4.04 -15.91 5.87
C GLU A 32 -3.44 -14.95 4.83
N GLU A 33 -4.26 -14.35 3.96
CA GLU A 33 -3.78 -13.35 3.00
C GLU A 33 -3.35 -12.08 3.75
N GLU A 34 -2.05 -11.79 3.75
CA GLU A 34 -1.45 -10.62 4.36
C GLU A 34 -0.75 -9.77 3.29
N VAL A 35 -1.18 -8.52 3.13
CA VAL A 35 -0.58 -7.57 2.19
C VAL A 35 0.36 -6.65 2.95
N ARG A 36 1.63 -6.62 2.52
CA ARG A 36 2.68 -5.74 3.06
C ARG A 36 3.13 -4.71 2.03
N ILE A 37 3.18 -3.45 2.43
CA ILE A 37 3.66 -2.33 1.61
C ILE A 37 4.99 -1.86 2.17
N TYR A 38 6.05 -1.96 1.38
CA TYR A 38 7.40 -1.52 1.74
C TYR A 38 7.64 -0.11 1.23
N LEU A 39 8.35 0.71 2.01
CA LEU A 39 8.58 2.12 1.69
C LEU A 39 10.06 2.46 1.43
N ILE A 40 10.32 3.52 0.67
CA ILE A 40 11.65 4.06 0.34
C ILE A 40 12.25 4.64 1.61
N GLY A 41 13.50 4.28 1.88
CA GLY A 41 14.28 4.81 3.00
C GLY A 41 14.45 3.85 4.16
N ASP A 42 13.70 2.74 4.17
CA ASP A 42 13.78 1.78 5.26
C ASP A 42 13.39 0.37 4.78
N GLN A 43 14.40 -0.44 4.41
CA GLN A 43 14.20 -1.79 3.85
C GLN A 43 13.53 -2.76 4.84
N GLU A 44 13.47 -2.40 6.13
CA GLU A 44 12.84 -3.20 7.17
C GLU A 44 11.45 -2.68 7.59
N SER A 45 11.07 -1.46 7.18
CA SER A 45 9.75 -0.89 7.49
C SER A 45 8.72 -1.20 6.41
N TYR A 46 7.79 -2.06 6.77
CA TYR A 46 6.59 -2.35 5.99
C TYR A 46 5.33 -2.02 6.78
N ILE A 47 4.25 -1.75 6.05
CA ILE A 47 2.91 -1.59 6.61
C ILE A 47 2.09 -2.80 6.19
N THR A 48 1.54 -3.52 7.16
CA THR A 48 0.53 -4.57 6.90
C THR A 48 -0.84 -3.92 6.80
N VAL A 49 -1.52 -4.15 5.68
CA VAL A 49 -2.85 -3.60 5.40
C VAL A 49 -3.90 -4.70 5.33
N LYS A 50 -5.15 -4.33 5.60
CA LYS A 50 -6.31 -5.24 5.53
C LYS A 50 -6.85 -5.40 4.11
N GLU A 51 -6.63 -4.40 3.25
CA GLU A 51 -7.04 -4.49 1.87
C GLU A 51 -6.39 -5.69 1.18
N SER A 52 -7.19 -6.42 0.41
CA SER A 52 -6.70 -7.43 -0.51
C SER A 52 -5.83 -6.81 -1.60
N TYR A 53 -5.04 -7.64 -2.26
CA TYR A 53 -4.20 -7.17 -3.35
C TYR A 53 -5.00 -6.50 -4.48
N GLU A 54 -6.17 -7.05 -4.83
CA GLU A 54 -6.98 -6.49 -5.92
C GLU A 54 -7.58 -5.13 -5.55
N GLU A 55 -8.02 -4.94 -4.31
CA GLU A 55 -8.47 -3.63 -3.82
C GLU A 55 -7.33 -2.61 -3.84
N LEU A 56 -6.14 -3.03 -3.36
CA LEU A 56 -4.95 -2.16 -3.36
C LEU A 56 -4.56 -1.76 -4.78
N LYS A 57 -4.58 -2.73 -5.70
CA LYS A 57 -4.26 -2.52 -7.12
C LYS A 57 -5.25 -1.59 -7.79
N GLN A 58 -6.55 -1.71 -7.52
CA GLN A 58 -7.56 -0.78 -8.04
C GLN A 58 -7.32 0.65 -7.53
N LYS A 59 -7.13 0.81 -6.21
CA LYS A 59 -6.83 2.12 -5.63
C LYS A 59 -5.57 2.72 -6.28
N LEU A 60 -4.48 1.96 -6.39
CA LEU A 60 -3.23 2.41 -7.02
C LEU A 60 -3.35 2.68 -8.53
N GLN A 61 -4.18 1.92 -9.26
CA GLN A 61 -4.43 2.17 -10.69
C GLN A 61 -5.16 3.49 -10.90
N ASP A 62 -6.13 3.82 -10.06
CA ASP A 62 -6.81 5.12 -10.11
C ASP A 62 -5.80 6.26 -9.84
N TRP A 63 -4.86 6.07 -8.91
CA TRP A 63 -3.74 7.00 -8.72
C TRP A 63 -2.82 7.13 -9.93
N THR A 64 -2.47 6.02 -10.59
CA THR A 64 -1.57 6.02 -11.76
C THR A 64 -2.20 6.75 -12.95
N LYS A 65 -3.52 6.68 -13.11
CA LYS A 65 -4.27 7.42 -14.14
C LYS A 65 -4.36 8.92 -13.86
N ILE A 66 -4.39 9.34 -12.59
CA ILE A 66 -4.46 10.76 -12.20
C ILE A 66 -3.16 11.51 -12.51
N ASN A 67 -2.01 10.83 -12.47
CA ASN A 67 -0.69 11.43 -12.73
C ASN A 67 -0.24 11.41 -14.20
N LEU A 68 -1.02 10.85 -15.13
CA LEU A 68 -0.79 10.95 -16.58
C LEU A 68 -1.52 12.17 -17.15
N ARG A 69 -0.93 13.36 -16.98
CA ARG A 69 -1.29 14.58 -17.70
C ARG A 69 -0.06 15.36 -18.12
#